data_AF-A0A2K4X8P8-F1
#
_entry.id   AF-A0A2K4X8P8-F1
#
_cell.length_a   1.000
_cell.length_b   1.000
_cell.length_c   1.000
_cell.angle_alpha   90.00
_cell.angle_beta   90.00
_cell.angle_gamma   90.00
#
_symmetry.space_group_name_H-M   'P 1'
#
loop_
_entity.id
_entity.type
_entity.pdbx_description
1 polymer ?
#
loop_
_entity_poly.entity_id
_entity_poly.type
_entity_poly.pdbx_seq_one_letter_code
_entity_poly.pdbx_strand_id
1 'polypeptide(L)'
;MKKLTLATTILASLSLAACASNQGLEKIDSDFASLDNDSDGYISKVEADDDSIWGHFSNIDTNMDNEISRKEFNAYMQLNTGKVATDSEVSESAFKAKIAKFDKIENDFRSLDNDKNGYISVEEADDDDISNHFGYMDGNNDKRISKGEFKGYIKKYGKAVAEDDALKVLRHS
;
A
#
# COMPACT_ATOMS: atom_id res chain seq x y z
N MET A 1 5.77 36.10 -46.36
CA MET A 1 6.63 34.89 -46.28
C MET A 1 7.78 35.17 -45.32
N LYS A 2 7.89 34.43 -44.20
CA LYS A 2 9.10 34.16 -43.40
C LYS A 2 8.69 33.26 -42.20
N LYS A 3 8.73 31.93 -42.38
CA LYS A 3 9.77 30.95 -41.95
C LYS A 3 9.56 30.43 -40.51
N LEU A 4 9.20 29.15 -40.44
CA LEU A 4 9.13 28.24 -39.28
C LEU A 4 10.54 27.92 -38.73
N THR A 5 10.72 27.80 -37.41
CA THR A 5 11.88 27.21 -36.68
C THR A 5 11.52 27.16 -35.18
N LEU A 6 11.86 26.22 -34.29
CA LEU A 6 12.24 24.81 -34.26
C LEU A 6 12.32 24.44 -32.74
N ALA A 7 12.14 23.17 -32.42
CA ALA A 7 12.11 22.55 -31.09
C ALA A 7 13.21 22.95 -30.09
N THR A 8 12.90 22.85 -28.79
CA THR A 8 13.91 22.63 -27.75
C THR A 8 13.38 21.64 -26.72
N THR A 9 13.95 20.43 -26.80
CA THR A 9 13.88 19.36 -25.80
C THR A 9 14.66 19.74 -24.56
N ILE A 10 14.04 19.66 -23.38
CA ILE A 10 14.78 19.45 -22.13
C ILE A 10 14.22 18.18 -21.49
N LEU A 11 14.89 17.06 -21.77
CA LEU A 11 14.86 15.87 -20.95
C LEU A 11 15.52 16.21 -19.61
N ALA A 12 14.72 16.51 -18.60
CA ALA A 12 15.19 16.47 -17.22
C ALA A 12 15.12 15.01 -16.75
N SER A 13 16.18 14.25 -16.97
CA SER A 13 16.38 12.96 -16.31
C SER A 13 16.69 13.23 -14.83
N LEU A 14 15.65 13.36 -14.00
CA LEU A 14 15.81 13.39 -12.56
C LEU A 14 16.05 11.96 -12.10
N SER A 15 17.32 11.59 -11.99
CA SER A 15 17.74 10.37 -11.31
C SER A 15 17.41 10.52 -9.83
N LEU A 16 16.21 10.09 -9.42
CA LEU A 16 15.89 9.92 -8.02
C LEU A 16 16.55 8.62 -7.56
N ALA A 17 17.63 8.78 -6.80
CA ALA A 17 18.22 7.70 -6.04
C ALA A 17 17.12 7.07 -5.18
N ALA A 18 16.75 5.83 -5.48
CA ALA A 18 15.95 5.00 -4.60
C ALA A 18 16.80 4.68 -3.37
N CYS A 19 16.73 5.54 -2.36
CA CYS A 19 17.08 5.16 -1.01
C CYS A 19 16.09 4.08 -0.60
N ALA A 20 16.54 2.82 -0.62
CA ALA A 20 15.85 1.72 0.01
C ALA A 20 15.78 2.02 1.52
N SER A 21 14.68 2.62 1.94
CA SER A 21 14.38 2.84 3.35
C SER A 21 13.74 1.54 3.84
N ASN A 22 14.54 0.74 4.54
CA ASN A 22 14.07 -0.36 5.36
C ASN A 22 13.41 0.24 6.61
N GLN A 23 12.24 0.89 6.45
CA GLN A 23 11.45 1.40 7.56
C GLN A 23 10.41 0.33 7.90
N GLY A 24 10.50 -0.22 9.10
CA GLY A 24 9.30 -0.79 9.71
C GLY A 24 8.23 0.30 9.72
N LEU A 25 6.98 -0.08 9.44
CA LEU A 25 5.83 0.82 9.40
C LEU A 25 5.90 1.82 10.58
N GLU A 26 5.74 3.12 10.29
CA GLU A 26 5.87 4.18 11.28
C GLU A 26 4.98 3.91 12.48
N LYS A 27 5.42 4.24 13.69
CA LYS A 27 4.61 3.98 14.88
C LYS A 27 3.37 4.87 14.84
N ILE A 28 2.19 4.28 15.01
CA ILE A 28 0.95 5.04 15.21
C ILE A 28 1.10 5.87 16.49
N ASP A 29 1.05 7.19 16.34
CA ASP A 29 1.11 8.17 17.44
C ASP A 29 -0.25 8.79 17.78
N SER A 30 -1.25 8.61 16.92
CA SER A 30 -2.63 9.06 17.12
C SER A 30 -3.47 8.12 17.99
N ASP A 31 -4.37 8.72 18.76
CA ASP A 31 -5.35 8.01 19.58
C ASP A 31 -6.63 7.74 18.78
N PHE A 32 -7.36 6.66 19.10
CA PHE A 32 -8.61 6.32 18.40
C PHE A 32 -9.59 7.51 18.31
N ALA A 33 -9.74 8.27 19.40
CA ALA A 33 -10.66 9.39 19.48
C ALA A 33 -10.22 10.64 18.68
N SER A 34 -8.94 10.73 18.28
CA SER A 34 -8.49 11.81 17.38
C SER A 34 -8.66 11.44 15.91
N LEU A 35 -8.88 10.16 15.61
CA LEU A 35 -9.08 9.64 14.27
C LEU A 35 -10.58 9.56 13.93
N ASP A 36 -11.40 9.11 14.87
CA ASP A 36 -12.88 9.05 14.80
C ASP A 36 -13.48 10.46 14.87
N ASN A 37 -13.44 11.17 13.74
CA ASN A 37 -13.80 12.58 13.60
C ASN A 37 -15.31 12.79 13.58
N ASP A 38 -16.07 11.83 13.07
CA ASP A 38 -17.54 11.88 13.06
C ASP A 38 -18.18 11.24 14.31
N SER A 39 -17.37 10.60 15.17
CA SER A 39 -17.78 10.00 16.44
C SER A 39 -18.78 8.85 16.27
N ASP A 40 -18.71 8.13 15.15
CA ASP A 40 -19.54 6.95 14.89
C ASP A 40 -19.01 5.68 15.60
N GLY A 41 -17.80 5.75 16.14
CA GLY A 41 -17.15 4.68 16.89
C GLY A 41 -16.25 3.76 16.06
N TYR A 42 -16.00 4.11 14.80
CA TYR A 42 -15.11 3.47 13.84
C TYR A 42 -14.09 4.49 13.33
N ILE A 43 -13.04 4.00 12.66
CA ILE A 43 -12.15 4.84 11.87
C ILE A 43 -12.26 4.37 10.44
N SER A 44 -12.92 5.16 9.62
CA SER A 44 -13.05 4.92 8.19
C SER A 44 -11.72 5.12 7.46
N LYS A 45 -11.64 4.62 6.21
CA LYS A 45 -10.50 4.93 5.31
C LYS A 45 -10.29 6.44 5.17
N VAL A 46 -11.36 7.21 5.10
CA VAL A 46 -11.32 8.68 4.94
C VAL A 46 -10.72 9.36 6.17
N GLU A 47 -11.05 8.87 7.36
CA GLU A 47 -10.51 9.40 8.62
C GLU A 47 -9.07 8.97 8.87
N ALA A 48 -8.70 7.78 8.42
CA ALA A 48 -7.34 7.29 8.46
C ALA A 48 -6.41 7.96 7.43
N ASP A 49 -6.97 8.53 6.36
CA ASP A 49 -6.26 8.97 5.14
C ASP A 49 -5.16 10.01 5.40
N ASP A 50 -5.29 10.87 6.41
CA ASP A 50 -4.31 11.93 6.74
C ASP A 50 -3.47 11.60 7.99
N ASP A 51 -3.45 10.34 8.40
CA ASP A 51 -2.77 9.91 9.62
C ASP A 51 -1.83 8.72 9.39
N SER A 52 -0.83 8.60 10.26
CA SER A 52 0.11 7.47 10.34
C SER A 52 -0.59 6.10 10.36
N ILE A 53 -1.85 6.04 10.83
CA ILE A 53 -2.65 4.81 10.86
C ILE A 53 -2.95 4.26 9.47
N TRP A 54 -2.95 5.07 8.40
CA TRP A 54 -3.23 4.64 7.03
C TRP A 54 -2.37 3.45 6.59
N GLY A 55 -1.06 3.52 6.82
CA GLY A 55 -0.12 2.43 6.49
C GLY A 55 -0.34 1.16 7.32
N HIS A 56 -1.15 1.23 8.38
CA HIS A 56 -1.55 0.10 9.20
C HIS A 56 -3.03 -0.24 9.03
N PHE A 57 -3.76 0.39 8.13
CA PHE A 57 -5.20 0.25 8.07
C PHE A 57 -5.62 -1.21 7.87
N SER A 58 -5.13 -1.83 6.80
CA SER A 58 -5.32 -3.26 6.51
C SER A 58 -4.69 -4.18 7.56
N ASN A 59 -3.78 -3.66 8.39
CA ASN A 59 -3.25 -4.43 9.51
C ASN A 59 -4.20 -4.47 10.71
N ILE A 60 -4.93 -3.39 10.92
CA ILE A 60 -5.80 -3.17 12.06
C ILE A 60 -7.19 -3.73 11.76
N ASP A 61 -7.74 -3.40 10.59
CA ASP A 61 -8.99 -3.95 10.06
C ASP A 61 -8.83 -5.45 9.78
N THR A 62 -9.22 -6.28 10.75
CA THR A 62 -9.03 -7.73 10.72
C THR A 62 -10.24 -8.47 10.18
N ASN A 63 -11.43 -7.87 10.30
CA ASN A 63 -12.67 -8.39 9.74
C ASN A 63 -12.94 -7.90 8.31
N MET A 64 -12.12 -7.00 7.79
CA MET A 64 -12.13 -6.50 6.40
C MET A 64 -13.45 -5.83 6.04
N ASP A 65 -14.04 -5.08 6.97
CA ASP A 65 -15.26 -4.32 6.71
C ASP A 65 -14.97 -2.87 6.25
N ASN A 66 -13.70 -2.55 5.99
CA ASN A 66 -13.18 -1.24 5.60
C ASN A 66 -13.30 -0.18 6.70
N GLU A 67 -13.53 -0.59 7.94
CA GLU A 67 -13.68 0.27 9.11
C GLU A 67 -12.85 -0.28 10.27
N ILE A 68 -12.02 0.54 10.89
CA ILE A 68 -11.28 0.10 12.08
C ILE A 68 -12.18 0.27 13.30
N SER A 69 -12.60 -0.85 13.88
CA SER A 69 -13.28 -0.82 15.16
C SER A 69 -12.30 -0.47 16.30
N ARG A 70 -12.83 0.08 17.39
CA ARG A 70 -12.05 0.30 18.63
C ARG A 70 -11.37 -0.98 19.14
N LYS A 71 -11.98 -2.14 18.91
CA LYS A 71 -11.42 -3.43 19.34
C LYS A 71 -10.18 -3.77 18.53
N GLU A 72 -10.24 -3.56 17.23
CA GLU A 72 -9.14 -3.79 16.30
C GLU A 72 -7.98 -2.86 16.52
N PHE A 73 -8.26 -1.56 16.66
CA PHE A 73 -7.25 -0.57 17.02
C PHE A 73 -6.50 -0.96 18.30
N ASN A 74 -7.24 -1.29 19.37
CA ASN A 74 -6.64 -1.69 20.64
C ASN A 74 -5.85 -3.00 20.54
N ALA A 75 -6.32 -3.97 19.77
CA ALA A 75 -5.61 -5.22 19.55
C ALA A 75 -4.29 -4.97 18.82
N TYR A 76 -4.31 -4.13 17.80
CA TYR A 76 -3.12 -3.74 17.06
C TYR A 76 -2.11 -2.99 17.94
N MET A 77 -2.56 -1.98 18.69
CA MET A 77 -1.71 -1.25 19.62
C MET A 77 -1.10 -2.17 20.69
N GLN A 78 -1.85 -3.12 21.24
CA GLN A 78 -1.30 -4.10 22.19
C GLN A 78 -0.20 -5.00 21.59
N LEU A 79 -0.35 -5.39 20.32
CA LEU A 79 0.65 -6.21 19.63
C LEU A 79 1.88 -5.38 19.23
N ASN A 80 1.70 -4.11 18.88
CA ASN A 80 2.73 -3.24 18.31
C ASN A 80 3.36 -2.24 19.30
N THR A 81 2.97 -2.24 20.58
CA THR A 81 3.51 -1.37 21.66
C THR A 81 4.92 -1.74 22.15
N GLY A 82 5.72 -2.43 21.32
CA GLY A 82 7.15 -2.66 21.59
C GLY A 82 7.47 -3.79 22.56
N LYS A 83 6.53 -4.72 22.84
CA LYS A 83 6.80 -5.91 23.67
C LYS A 83 6.93 -7.23 22.91
N VAL A 84 6.77 -7.28 21.58
CA VAL A 84 6.90 -8.53 20.84
C VAL A 84 7.72 -8.35 19.55
N ALA A 85 8.85 -9.06 19.53
CA ALA A 85 9.71 -9.41 18.40
C ALA A 85 10.47 -8.28 17.69
N THR A 86 11.62 -7.90 18.26
CA THR A 86 12.73 -7.24 17.55
C THR A 86 13.51 -8.19 16.62
N ASP A 87 12.99 -9.39 16.34
CA ASP A 87 13.64 -10.35 15.47
C ASP A 87 13.04 -10.20 14.07
N SER A 88 13.76 -9.50 13.19
CA SER A 88 13.28 -9.07 11.87
C SER A 88 12.78 -10.23 11.00
N GLU A 89 13.28 -11.45 11.23
CA GLU A 89 12.88 -12.66 10.50
C GLU A 89 11.54 -13.22 11.00
N VAL A 90 11.26 -13.12 12.30
CA VAL A 90 9.98 -13.52 12.90
C VAL A 90 8.88 -12.54 12.46
N SER A 91 9.22 -11.25 12.37
CA SER A 91 8.29 -10.24 11.84
C SER A 91 7.96 -10.48 10.36
N GLU A 92 8.94 -10.81 9.51
CA GLU A 92 8.68 -11.01 8.08
C GLU A 92 7.90 -12.30 7.78
N SER A 93 8.18 -13.38 8.52
CA SER A 93 7.45 -14.64 8.36
C SER A 93 6.01 -14.57 8.86
N ALA A 94 5.77 -13.93 10.02
CA ALA A 94 4.43 -13.65 10.51
C ALA A 94 3.66 -12.71 9.57
N PHE A 95 4.34 -11.69 9.03
CA PHE A 95 3.79 -10.79 8.02
C PHE A 95 3.38 -11.53 6.75
N LYS A 96 4.25 -12.39 6.19
CA LYS A 96 3.95 -13.24 5.02
C LYS A 96 2.73 -14.13 5.26
N ALA A 97 2.65 -14.74 6.45
CA ALA A 97 1.51 -15.58 6.82
C ALA A 97 0.20 -14.79 6.96
N LYS A 98 0.27 -13.49 7.29
CA LYS A 98 -0.90 -12.61 7.33
C LYS A 98 -1.37 -12.24 5.93
N ILE A 99 -0.48 -11.73 5.08
CA ILE A 99 -0.84 -11.31 3.72
C ILE A 99 -1.28 -12.48 2.83
N ALA A 100 -0.80 -13.69 3.10
CA ALA A 100 -1.22 -14.90 2.38
C ALA A 100 -2.65 -15.37 2.70
N LYS A 101 -3.32 -14.75 3.69
CA LYS A 101 -4.74 -15.01 3.98
C LYS A 101 -5.69 -14.17 3.12
N PHE A 102 -5.18 -13.08 2.54
CA PHE A 102 -5.97 -12.27 1.63
C PHE A 102 -6.20 -13.04 0.33
N ASP A 103 -7.26 -12.65 -0.38
CA ASP A 103 -7.48 -13.11 -1.75
C ASP A 103 -6.26 -12.76 -2.59
N LYS A 104 -5.91 -13.66 -3.50
CA LYS A 104 -4.72 -13.47 -4.31
C LYS A 104 -4.97 -12.35 -5.32
N ILE A 105 -3.91 -11.60 -5.59
CA ILE A 105 -3.88 -10.63 -6.68
C ILE A 105 -3.81 -11.41 -8.00
N GLU A 106 -4.92 -11.46 -8.72
CA GLU A 106 -5.12 -11.98 -10.07
C GLU A 106 -4.85 -10.89 -11.11
N ASN A 107 -5.30 -9.66 -10.87
CA ASN A 107 -5.20 -8.56 -11.83
C ASN A 107 -3.75 -8.09 -12.06
N ASP A 108 -3.45 -7.74 -13.31
CA ASP A 108 -2.20 -7.07 -13.64
C ASP A 108 -2.32 -5.54 -13.49
N PHE A 109 -1.18 -4.87 -13.34
CA PHE A 109 -1.13 -3.42 -13.17
C PHE A 109 -1.93 -2.64 -14.24
N ARG A 110 -1.96 -3.13 -15.49
CA ARG A 110 -2.62 -2.42 -16.60
C ARG A 110 -4.13 -2.59 -16.57
N SER A 111 -4.62 -3.68 -16.00
CA SER A 111 -6.05 -3.88 -15.76
C SER A 111 -6.58 -2.98 -14.66
N LEU A 112 -5.74 -2.70 -13.65
CA LEU A 112 -6.07 -1.84 -12.51
C LEU A 112 -5.97 -0.34 -12.84
N ASP A 113 -4.97 0.06 -13.65
CA ASP A 113 -4.78 1.43 -14.16
C ASP A 113 -5.80 1.77 -15.27
N ASN A 114 -7.05 1.99 -14.85
CA ASN A 114 -8.21 2.17 -15.72
C ASN A 114 -8.13 3.49 -16.51
N ASP A 115 -7.68 4.56 -15.86
CA ASP A 115 -7.52 5.87 -16.49
C ASP A 115 -6.21 6.01 -17.30
N LYS A 116 -5.28 5.06 -17.15
CA LYS A 116 -3.98 4.96 -17.84
C LYS A 116 -3.03 6.10 -17.49
N ASN A 117 -3.15 6.64 -16.27
CA ASN A 117 -2.27 7.67 -15.76
C ASN A 117 -0.92 7.10 -15.28
N GLY A 118 -0.78 5.77 -15.21
CA GLY A 118 0.44 5.09 -14.80
C GLY A 118 0.55 4.81 -13.31
N TYR A 119 -0.55 4.98 -12.58
CA TYR A 119 -0.72 4.70 -11.16
C TYR A 119 -2.04 3.95 -10.96
N ILE A 120 -2.16 3.23 -9.85
CA ILE A 120 -3.44 2.70 -9.39
C ILE A 120 -3.86 3.56 -8.21
N SER A 121 -4.98 4.27 -8.32
CA SER A 121 -5.53 5.05 -7.21
C SER A 121 -6.26 4.16 -6.20
N VAL A 122 -6.65 4.73 -5.06
CA VAL A 122 -7.48 4.03 -4.06
C VAL A 122 -8.81 3.62 -4.69
N GLU A 123 -9.44 4.48 -5.48
CA GLU A 123 -10.71 4.19 -6.16
C GLU A 123 -10.58 3.08 -7.21
N GLU A 124 -9.45 3.04 -7.92
CA GLU A 124 -9.15 1.97 -8.88
C GLU A 124 -8.80 0.65 -8.19
N ALA A 125 -8.47 0.68 -6.89
CA ALA A 125 -8.16 -0.51 -6.10
C ALA A 125 -9.35 -1.04 -5.28
N ASP A 126 -10.33 -0.20 -4.93
CA ASP A 126 -11.34 -0.47 -3.89
C ASP A 126 -12.30 -1.64 -4.21
N ASP A 127 -12.45 -2.00 -5.50
CA ASP A 127 -13.31 -3.12 -5.97
C ASP A 127 -12.50 -4.29 -6.55
N ASP A 128 -11.18 -4.28 -6.38
CA ASP A 128 -10.30 -5.29 -6.90
C ASP A 128 -9.54 -6.03 -5.78
N ASP A 129 -9.05 -7.21 -6.14
CA ASP A 129 -8.18 -8.08 -5.34
C ASP A 129 -6.95 -7.39 -4.71
N ILE A 130 -6.55 -6.23 -5.24
CA ILE A 130 -5.46 -5.41 -4.71
C ILE A 130 -5.86 -4.54 -3.51
N SER A 131 -7.14 -4.31 -3.24
CA SER A 131 -7.62 -3.41 -2.16
C SER A 131 -6.95 -3.72 -0.81
N ASN A 132 -6.91 -5.00 -0.44
CA ASN A 132 -6.29 -5.49 0.79
C ASN A 132 -4.76 -5.41 0.82
N HIS A 133 -4.14 -5.22 -0.33
CA HIS A 133 -2.69 -5.13 -0.50
C HIS A 133 -2.20 -3.68 -0.68
N PHE A 134 -3.10 -2.73 -0.94
CA PHE A 134 -2.79 -1.35 -1.30
C PHE A 134 -1.87 -0.67 -0.28
N GLY A 135 -2.28 -0.62 0.99
CA GLY A 135 -1.51 0.05 2.04
C GLY A 135 -0.14 -0.59 2.32
N TYR A 136 0.07 -1.86 1.97
CA TYR A 136 1.38 -2.50 2.08
C TYR A 136 2.29 -2.26 0.87
N MET A 137 1.70 -1.82 -0.23
CA MET A 137 2.35 -1.64 -1.52
C MET A 137 2.75 -0.17 -1.72
N ASP A 138 1.93 0.77 -1.23
CA ASP A 138 2.19 2.21 -1.18
C ASP A 138 3.33 2.49 -0.18
N GLY A 139 4.57 2.51 -0.66
CA GLY A 139 5.75 2.62 0.20
C GLY A 139 6.15 4.06 0.47
N ASN A 140 5.70 5.00 -0.37
CA ASN A 140 5.96 6.42 -0.25
C ASN A 140 4.77 7.21 0.34
N ASN A 141 3.67 6.53 0.64
CA ASN A 141 2.42 7.07 1.20
C ASN A 141 1.83 8.19 0.32
N ASP A 142 1.95 8.07 -1.01
CA ASP A 142 1.39 9.05 -1.95
C ASP A 142 -0.05 8.74 -2.37
N LYS A 143 -0.65 7.71 -1.75
CA LYS A 143 -2.02 7.23 -1.96
C LYS A 143 -2.25 6.72 -3.36
N ARG A 144 -1.18 6.30 -4.04
CA ARG A 144 -1.21 5.72 -5.37
C ARG A 144 -0.17 4.63 -5.44
N ILE A 145 -0.47 3.59 -6.21
CA ILE A 145 0.53 2.55 -6.47
C ILE A 145 1.19 2.85 -7.80
N SER A 146 2.47 3.18 -7.76
CA SER A 146 3.28 3.21 -8.97
C SER A 146 3.56 1.79 -9.47
N LYS A 147 3.86 1.66 -10.76
CA LYS A 147 4.31 0.38 -11.35
C LYS A 147 5.54 -0.21 -10.63
N GLY A 148 6.39 0.64 -10.07
CA GLY A 148 7.57 0.24 -9.32
C GLY A 148 7.21 -0.45 -8.01
N GLU A 149 6.28 0.14 -7.27
CA GLU A 149 5.74 -0.39 -6.01
C GLU A 149 5.01 -1.71 -6.23
N PHE A 150 4.13 -1.77 -7.22
CA PHE A 150 3.45 -3.01 -7.60
C PHE A 150 4.45 -4.13 -7.90
N LYS A 151 5.44 -3.85 -8.76
CA LYS A 151 6.47 -4.85 -9.11
C LYS A 151 7.30 -5.25 -7.89
N GLY A 152 7.64 -4.31 -7.01
CA GLY A 152 8.40 -4.55 -5.80
C GLY A 152 7.68 -5.50 -4.85
N TYR A 153 6.40 -5.23 -4.60
CA TYR A 153 5.54 -6.04 -3.76
C TYR A 153 5.34 -7.45 -4.33
N ILE A 154 4.99 -7.56 -5.61
CA ILE A 154 4.83 -8.85 -6.29
C ILE A 154 6.16 -9.63 -6.34
N LYS A 155 7.31 -8.97 -6.48
CA LYS A 155 8.61 -9.64 -6.44
C LYS A 155 8.92 -10.21 -5.05
N LYS A 156 8.56 -9.48 -3.98
CA LYS A 156 8.88 -9.85 -2.60
C LYS A 156 7.89 -10.89 -2.04
N TYR A 157 6.61 -10.75 -2.38
CA TYR A 157 5.53 -11.52 -1.77
C TYR A 157 4.67 -12.30 -2.77
N GLY A 158 4.76 -12.04 -4.07
CA GLY A 158 3.85 -12.59 -5.09
C GLY A 158 3.76 -14.12 -5.15
N LYS A 159 4.78 -14.86 -4.69
CA LYS A 159 4.67 -16.32 -4.54
C LYS A 159 3.57 -16.76 -3.56
N ALA A 160 3.22 -15.90 -2.61
CA ALA A 160 2.23 -16.16 -1.58
C ALA A 160 0.90 -15.42 -1.84
N VAL A 161 0.93 -14.30 -2.56
CA VAL A 161 -0.21 -13.36 -2.67
C VAL A 161 -0.63 -13.03 -4.10
N ALA A 162 -0.04 -13.66 -5.13
CA ALA A 162 -0.34 -13.32 -6.53
C ALA A 162 -0.49 -14.57 -7.41
N GLU A 163 -1.33 -14.46 -8.43
CA GLU A 163 -1.55 -15.48 -9.46
C GLU A 163 -0.80 -15.16 -10.76
N ASP A 164 -0.85 -16.09 -11.73
CA ASP A 164 -0.02 -16.10 -12.94
C ASP A 164 -0.08 -14.79 -13.74
N ASP A 165 -1.21 -14.09 -13.70
CA ASP A 165 -1.47 -12.85 -14.43
C ASP A 165 -0.79 -11.65 -13.76
N ALA A 166 -1.00 -11.42 -12.47
CA ALA A 166 -0.22 -10.46 -11.68
C ALA A 166 1.30 -10.76 -11.73
N LEU A 167 1.70 -12.03 -11.79
CA LEU A 167 3.11 -12.45 -11.93
C LEU A 167 3.73 -12.16 -13.31
N LYS A 168 2.94 -11.79 -14.34
CA LYS A 168 3.48 -11.41 -15.67
C LYS A 168 4.47 -10.25 -15.60
N VAL A 169 4.34 -9.38 -14.59
CA VAL A 169 5.25 -8.25 -14.34
C VAL A 169 6.68 -8.69 -13.98
N LEU A 170 6.86 -9.93 -13.49
CA LEU A 170 8.17 -10.51 -13.18
C LEU A 170 8.84 -11.14 -14.40
N ARG A 171 8.07 -11.50 -15.44
CA ARG A 171 8.56 -12.24 -16.62
C ARG A 171 9.23 -11.35 -17.68
N HIS A 172 8.99 -10.05 -17.65
CA HIS A 172 9.45 -9.09 -18.69
C HIS A 172 10.50 -8.10 -18.18
N SER A 173 11.38 -8.54 -17.28
CA SER A 173 12.42 -7.67 -16.69
C SER A 173 13.73 -7.68 -17.46
#